data_AF-A0A928H0H7-F1
#
_entry.id   AF-A0A928H0H7-F1
#
_cell.length_a   1.000
_cell.length_b   1.000
_cell.length_c   1.000
_cell.angle_alpha   90.00
_cell.angle_beta   90.00
_cell.angle_gamma   90.00
#
_symmetry.space_group_name_H-M   'P 1'
#
loop_
_entity.id
_entity.type
_entity.pdbx_description
1 polymer ?
#
loop_
_entity_poly.entity_id
_entity_poly.type
_entity_poly.pdbx_seq_one_letter_code
_entity_poly.pdbx_strand_id
1 'polypeptide(L)'
;PKGKPFDPWTELGTKYSEPFATIFYPPYRGKGGVVPSLRAWQIRDGIEDFDYLKLLEAKKGRAYVLKTIAPFLSDPLENPTDHQMLLKVREKIAAELEQ
;
A
#
# COMPACT_ATOMS: atom_id res chain seq x y z
N PRO A 1 12.59 26.91 25.94
CA PRO A 1 13.70 25.98 25.66
C PRO A 1 13.60 25.41 24.23
N LYS A 2 14.51 25.80 23.33
CA LYS A 2 14.57 25.22 21.98
C LYS A 2 15.18 23.83 22.09
N GLY A 3 14.33 22.80 22.13
CA GLY A 3 14.77 21.40 22.08
C GLY A 3 15.53 21.10 20.80
N LYS A 4 16.42 20.09 20.85
CA LYS A 4 17.16 19.61 19.68
C LYS A 4 16.17 19.28 18.54
N PRO A 5 16.45 19.67 17.28
CA PRO A 5 15.61 19.31 16.13
C PRO A 5 15.53 17.79 16.01
N PHE A 6 14.32 17.27 15.79
CA PHE A 6 14.09 15.84 15.57
C PHE A 6 14.56 15.42 14.18
N ASP A 7 15.45 14.43 14.10
CA ASP A 7 15.87 13.83 12.83
C ASP A 7 15.08 12.54 12.52
N PRO A 8 14.13 12.55 11.57
CA PRO A 8 13.35 11.34 11.24
C PRO A 8 14.20 10.21 10.64
N TRP A 9 15.40 10.51 10.13
CA TRP A 9 16.28 9.49 9.56
C TRP A 9 16.93 8.60 10.62
N THR A 10 17.05 9.08 11.86
CA THR A 10 17.77 8.38 12.93
C THR A 10 16.96 8.24 14.22
N GLU A 11 15.93 9.07 14.43
CA GLU A 11 15.20 9.18 15.71
C GLU A 11 13.75 8.66 15.67
N LEU A 12 13.25 8.20 14.52
CA LEU A 12 11.85 7.73 14.39
C LEU A 12 11.52 6.53 15.28
N GLY A 13 12.47 5.59 15.46
CA GLY A 13 12.29 4.42 16.32
C GLY A 13 12.71 4.61 17.77
N THR A 14 13.26 5.76 18.14
CA THR A 14 13.70 6.07 19.52
C THR A 14 12.71 6.97 20.24
N LYS A 15 11.98 7.82 19.52
CA LYS A 15 10.99 8.75 20.08
C LYS A 15 9.55 8.28 19.95
N TYR A 16 9.25 7.43 18.98
CA TYR A 16 7.94 6.81 18.79
C TYR A 16 8.14 5.30 18.76
N SER A 17 7.35 4.58 19.56
CA SER A 17 7.40 3.11 19.61
C SER A 17 7.10 2.47 18.26
N GLU A 18 6.44 3.22 17.38
CA GLU A 18 6.05 2.76 16.06
C GLU A 18 6.27 3.91 15.05
N PRO A 19 6.99 3.67 13.94
CA PRO A 19 7.27 4.69 12.92
C PRO A 19 6.04 5.02 12.05
N PHE A 20 4.82 4.89 12.59
CA PHE A 20 3.57 5.28 11.95
C PHE A 20 3.45 6.78 11.71
N ALA A 21 4.24 7.59 12.41
CA ALA A 21 4.16 9.05 12.36
C ALA A 21 4.44 9.67 10.98
N THR A 22 5.03 8.92 10.03
CA THR A 22 5.19 9.43 8.66
C THR A 22 5.15 8.34 7.59
N ILE A 23 4.63 8.68 6.40
CA ILE A 23 4.68 7.86 5.17
C ILE A 23 5.78 8.37 4.23
N PHE A 24 6.15 9.65 4.37
CA PHE A 24 7.13 10.33 3.52
C PHE A 24 8.23 10.93 4.38
N TYR A 25 9.46 10.83 3.88
CA TYR A 25 10.63 11.36 4.57
C TYR A 25 11.06 12.68 3.93
N PRO A 26 11.58 13.64 4.71
CA PRO A 26 12.20 14.83 4.13
C PRO A 26 13.43 14.44 3.28
N PRO A 27 14.02 15.35 2.49
CA PRO A 27 15.23 15.05 1.71
C PRO A 27 16.35 14.45 2.57
N TYR A 28 16.98 13.38 2.08
CA TYR A 28 18.08 12.74 2.81
C TYR A 28 19.29 13.69 2.86
N ARG A 29 19.67 14.10 4.08
CA ARG A 29 20.75 15.09 4.31
C ARG A 29 20.56 16.40 3.52
N GLY A 30 19.30 16.82 3.32
CA GLY A 30 18.97 18.06 2.62
C GLY A 30 19.21 18.02 1.11
N LYS A 31 19.49 16.85 0.52
CA LYS A 31 19.68 16.69 -0.93
C LYS A 31 18.47 16.02 -1.56
N GLY A 32 18.00 16.59 -2.68
CA GLY A 32 16.88 16.06 -3.45
C GLY A 32 15.50 16.47 -2.90
N GLY A 33 14.48 15.69 -3.25
CA GLY A 33 13.09 15.92 -2.86
C GLY A 33 12.64 15.05 -1.69
N VAL A 34 11.33 15.08 -1.44
CA VAL A 34 10.66 14.17 -0.49
C VAL A 34 10.94 12.72 -0.90
N VAL A 35 11.27 11.88 0.08
CA VAL A 35 11.61 10.47 -0.14
C VAL A 35 10.43 9.58 0.26
N PRO A 36 9.83 8.80 -0.66
CA PRO A 36 8.75 7.88 -0.34
C PRO A 36 9.26 6.69 0.47
N SER A 37 8.50 6.27 1.48
CA SER A 37 8.77 5.02 2.20
C SER A 37 8.27 3.80 1.41
N LEU A 38 8.65 2.59 1.84
CA LEU A 38 8.07 1.36 1.31
C LEU A 38 6.54 1.33 1.45
N ARG A 39 6.00 1.83 2.57
CA ARG A 39 4.55 1.95 2.78
C ARG A 39 3.91 2.90 1.76
N ALA A 40 4.59 3.98 1.39
CA ALA A 40 4.10 4.91 0.36
C ALA A 40 3.98 4.20 -1.00
N TRP A 41 4.99 3.38 -1.36
CA TRP A 41 4.94 2.56 -2.57
C TRP A 41 3.81 1.53 -2.52
N GLN A 42 3.63 0.83 -1.39
CA GLN A 42 2.53 -0.12 -1.22
C GLN A 42 1.14 0.53 -1.33
N ILE A 43 0.97 1.74 -0.78
CA ILE A 43 -0.28 2.51 -0.92
C ILE A 43 -0.52 2.88 -2.38
N ARG A 44 0.52 3.35 -3.10
CA ARG A 44 0.42 3.64 -4.53
C ARG A 44 -0.03 2.40 -5.31
N ASP A 45 0.59 1.25 -5.06
CA ASP A 45 0.25 0.01 -5.75
C ASP A 45 -1.19 -0.42 -5.43
N GLY A 46 -1.66 -0.21 -4.19
CA GLY A 46 -3.04 -0.50 -3.80
C GLY A 46 -4.07 0.44 -4.46
N ILE A 47 -3.70 1.69 -4.75
CA ILE A 47 -4.55 2.61 -5.53
C ILE A 47 -4.69 2.09 -6.96
N GLU A 48 -3.58 1.67 -7.58
CA GLU A 48 -3.59 1.09 -8.92
C GLU A 48 -4.40 -0.21 -8.98
N ASP A 49 -4.26 -1.10 -7.97
CA ASP A 49 -5.10 -2.30 -7.84
C ASP A 49 -6.59 -1.95 -7.80
N PHE A 50 -6.98 -0.88 -7.09
CA PHE A 50 -8.38 -0.46 -7.01
C PHE A 50 -8.94 -0.04 -8.38
N ASP A 51 -8.14 0.63 -9.21
CA ASP A 51 -8.53 0.99 -10.57
C ASP A 51 -8.76 -0.27 -11.42
N TYR A 52 -7.90 -1.28 -11.31
CA TYR A 52 -8.12 -2.58 -11.98
C TYR A 52 -9.39 -3.29 -11.48
N LEU A 53 -9.69 -3.24 -10.18
CA LEU A 53 -10.93 -3.78 -9.64
C LEU A 53 -12.16 -3.05 -10.20
N LYS A 54 -12.07 -1.74 -10.44
CA LYS A 54 -13.15 -0.95 -11.06
C LYS A 54 -13.37 -1.31 -12.52
N LEU A 55 -12.28 -1.50 -13.28
CA LEU A 55 -12.37 -2.00 -14.65
C LEU A 55 -12.99 -3.39 -14.70
N LEU A 56 -12.61 -4.27 -13.78
CA LEU A 56 -13.18 -5.62 -13.68
C LEU A 56 -14.65 -5.59 -13.24
N GLU A 57 -15.03 -4.71 -12.31
CA GLU A 57 -16.41 -4.49 -11.87
C GLU A 57 -17.30 -4.05 -13.04
N ALA A 58 -16.81 -3.15 -13.90
CA ALA A 58 -17.53 -2.73 -15.10
C ALA A 58 -17.71 -3.87 -16.12
N LYS A 59 -16.73 -4.77 -16.23
CA LYS A 59 -16.73 -5.88 -17.20
C LYS A 59 -17.54 -7.11 -16.76
N LYS A 60 -17.44 -7.49 -15.48
CA LYS A 60 -17.97 -8.77 -14.95
C LYS A 60 -18.95 -8.60 -13.78
N GLY A 61 -19.13 -7.38 -13.30
CA GLY A 61 -20.01 -7.05 -12.18
C GLY A 61 -19.37 -7.24 -10.81
N ARG A 62 -19.95 -6.56 -9.81
CA ARG A 62 -19.43 -6.49 -8.43
C ARG A 62 -19.29 -7.84 -7.74
N ALA A 63 -20.26 -8.74 -7.92
CA ALA A 63 -20.23 -10.06 -7.28
C ALA A 63 -19.04 -10.91 -7.75
N TYR A 64 -18.64 -10.77 -9.02
CA TYR A 64 -17.48 -11.45 -9.56
C TYR A 64 -16.17 -10.94 -8.95
N VAL A 65 -16.07 -9.61 -8.82
CA VAL A 65 -14.91 -8.96 -8.20
C VAL A 65 -14.74 -9.41 -6.76
N LEU A 66 -15.82 -9.36 -5.95
CA LEU A 66 -15.77 -9.81 -4.56
C LEU A 66 -15.34 -11.28 -4.43
N LYS A 67 -15.86 -12.16 -5.28
CA LYS A 67 -15.44 -13.58 -5.33
C LYS A 67 -13.95 -13.72 -5.71
N THR A 68 -13.44 -12.82 -6.55
CA THR A 68 -12.05 -12.86 -7.02
C THR A 68 -11.06 -12.45 -5.94
N ILE A 69 -11.40 -11.45 -5.12
CA ILE A 69 -10.53 -10.95 -4.03
C ILE A 69 -10.69 -11.70 -2.70
N ALA A 70 -11.81 -12.40 -2.49
CA ALA A 70 -12.11 -13.12 -1.26
C ALA A 70 -10.99 -14.07 -0.75
N PRO A 71 -10.19 -14.74 -1.60
CA PRO A 71 -9.06 -15.55 -1.11
C PRO A 71 -7.96 -14.76 -0.41
N PHE A 72 -7.84 -13.46 -0.69
CA PHE A 72 -6.85 -12.57 -0.08
C PHE A 72 -7.43 -11.72 1.05
N LEU A 73 -8.65 -11.22 0.88
CA LEU A 73 -9.31 -10.31 1.83
C LEU A 73 -10.75 -10.78 2.06
N SER A 74 -10.99 -11.43 3.20
CA SER A 74 -12.31 -11.89 3.63
C SER A 74 -13.04 -10.87 4.50
N ASP A 75 -12.31 -10.16 5.36
CA ASP A 75 -12.83 -9.09 6.21
C ASP A 75 -12.11 -7.76 5.89
N PRO A 76 -12.83 -6.64 5.67
CA PRO A 76 -12.23 -5.32 5.49
C PRO A 76 -11.30 -4.84 6.62
N LEU A 77 -11.42 -5.42 7.83
CA LEU A 77 -10.58 -5.10 8.99
C LEU A 77 -9.38 -6.04 9.15
N GLU A 78 -9.26 -7.07 8.31
CA GLU A 78 -8.07 -7.93 8.29
C GLU A 78 -6.85 -7.18 7.76
N ASN A 79 -5.68 -7.56 8.28
CA ASN A 79 -4.39 -7.14 7.75
C ASN A 79 -3.70 -8.36 7.11
N PRO A 80 -4.11 -8.77 5.90
CA PRO A 80 -3.56 -9.96 5.25
C PRO A 80 -2.07 -9.76 4.95
N THR A 81 -1.26 -10.77 5.30
CA THR A 81 0.20 -10.74 5.10
C THR A 81 0.69 -11.70 4.02
N ASP A 82 -0.22 -12.45 3.37
CA ASP A 82 0.14 -13.40 2.31
C ASP A 82 0.36 -12.68 0.97
N HIS A 83 1.61 -12.27 0.75
CA HIS A 83 2.05 -11.65 -0.50
C HIS A 83 1.86 -12.55 -1.72
N GLN A 84 2.01 -13.87 -1.59
CA GLN A 84 1.87 -14.79 -2.72
C GLN A 84 0.41 -14.87 -3.18
N MET A 85 -0.53 -14.83 -2.23
CA MET A 85 -1.95 -14.76 -2.55
C MET A 85 -2.30 -13.43 -3.24
N LEU A 86 -1.77 -12.30 -2.79
CA LEU A 86 -1.97 -11.02 -3.44
C LEU A 86 -1.52 -11.04 -4.91
N LEU A 87 -0.34 -11.60 -5.19
CA LEU A 87 0.17 -11.72 -6.57
C LEU A 87 -0.75 -12.57 -7.45
N LYS A 88 -1.22 -13.71 -6.95
CA LYS A 88 -2.16 -14.58 -7.67
C LYS A 88 -3.48 -13.88 -7.99
N VAL A 89 -3.99 -13.07 -7.05
CA VAL A 89 -5.20 -12.27 -7.27
C VAL A 89 -4.95 -11.23 -8.38
N ARG A 90 -3.80 -10.53 -8.35
CA ARG A 90 -3.43 -9.56 -9.39
C ARG A 90 -3.29 -10.20 -10.76
N GLU A 91 -2.59 -11.33 -10.86
CA GLU A 91 -2.45 -12.10 -12.12
C GLU A 91 -3.81 -12.53 -12.68
N LYS A 92 -4.71 -13.00 -11.80
CA LYS A 92 -6.06 -13.37 -12.20
C LYS A 92 -6.84 -12.16 -12.72
N ILE A 93 -6.79 -11.01 -12.05
CA ILE A 93 -7.46 -9.78 -12.50
C ILE A 93 -6.94 -9.36 -13.87
N ALA A 94 -5.62 -9.39 -14.08
CA ALA A 94 -5.00 -9.06 -15.37
C ALA A 94 -5.51 -9.99 -16.49
N ALA A 95 -5.48 -11.30 -16.27
CA ALA A 95 -5.97 -12.28 -17.24
C ALA A 95 -7.46 -12.10 -17.59
N GLU A 96 -8.30 -11.75 -16.61
CA GLU A 96 -9.72 -11.47 -16.83
C GLU A 96 -9.98 -10.19 -17.62
N LEU A 97 -9.08 -9.20 -17.52
CA LEU A 97 -9.18 -7.95 -18.25
C LEU A 97 -8.74 -8.09 -19.71
N GLU A 98 -7.80 -8.99 -20.01
CA GLU A 98 -7.34 -9.27 -21.38
C GLU A 98 -8.33 -10.08 -22.24
N GLN A 99 -9.26 -10.84 -21.64
CA GLN A 99 -10.25 -11.70 -22.33
C GLN A 99 -11.52 -10.99 -22.80
#